data_AF-A0A256JY86-F1
#
_entry.id   AF-A0A256JY86-F1
#
_cell.length_a   1.000
_cell.length_b   1.000
_cell.length_c   1.000
_cell.angle_alpha   90.00
_cell.angle_beta   90.00
_cell.angle_gamma   90.00
#
_symmetry.space_group_name_H-M   'P 1'
#
loop_
_entity.id
_entity.type
_entity.pdbx_description
1 polymer ?
#
loop_
_entity_poly.entity_id
_entity_poly.type
_entity_poly.pdbx_seq_one_letter_code
_entity_poly.pdbx_strand_id
1 'polypeptide(L)'
;MSVAVGGSTVSHTGILDNGQTVTESVDLSTGSQTATVSVNGPVDVNASWTEVTETQDPTITVNGESTGISGTLADGETATLDASASWLQSGTNYVTVSTNSPMSGPASLVTLDYSHGAETATEATVEETTWSQTTTVANTWASARSNASVTVPMNDRVVDVRSVEVRRNGTTWDPLAADRYELNGTDLTAELGDIAEGSMVEVRATGSKVRVRDGSITVLEPTMSSDQLDTRVRIDDAGPNFALSVDETVFSDRVHYADNSTWGPQTGATTITAQGDQTLAIPNATVGAQTTVRTWPVEVAPVTGQATVTDLAGDRSEPGITVRGDGNSDVDYTFTGAADGRPYILWSQTNEIVRDEGLASSPITLTDDNSDETLVFLVDDGSASSSGPGDGPTGSVGGGGAGGGPMAGAGGSVLAQLRGIAPSGQTLLLGVTLLGGLFVVGRRTGVITEDRQQAATSAAGSAASTVGGLVERAIANEIVFGVLLLAGGGWLLASGVLPEQTTLIVSLSAVPVAMFLVLQQFDRFDFRIWAGSTALVGVLGLQVLAPELFETIADEAGVIIVAGVLALAWRAVSAWRAEANTPDEVNRIEITDDDGEN
;
A
#
# COMPACT_ATOMS: atom_id res chain seq x y z
N MET A 1 15.53 -57.81 50.95
CA MET A 1 16.21 -58.00 49.65
C MET A 1 17.18 -56.85 49.43
N SER A 2 18.25 -57.05 48.68
CA SER A 2 19.15 -55.98 48.28
C SER A 2 19.63 -56.14 46.85
N VAL A 3 19.86 -55.01 46.18
CA VAL A 3 20.49 -54.95 44.86
C VAL A 3 21.72 -54.07 44.98
N ALA A 4 22.87 -54.59 44.57
CA ALA A 4 24.12 -53.86 44.50
C ALA A 4 24.52 -53.64 43.04
N VAL A 5 24.75 -52.40 42.63
CA VAL A 5 25.14 -52.02 41.27
C VAL A 5 26.00 -50.75 41.30
N GLY A 6 27.07 -50.71 40.52
CA GLY A 6 27.94 -49.53 40.42
C GLY A 6 28.57 -49.07 41.75
N GLY A 7 28.77 -49.98 42.70
CA GLY A 7 29.28 -49.65 44.05
C GLY A 7 28.22 -49.15 45.04
N SER A 8 26.99 -48.92 44.58
CA SER A 8 25.84 -48.55 45.42
C SER A 8 25.03 -49.79 45.79
N THR A 9 24.48 -49.84 47.01
CA THR A 9 23.58 -50.92 47.45
C THR A 9 22.27 -50.32 47.93
N VAL A 10 21.17 -50.73 47.30
CA VAL A 10 19.80 -50.43 47.75
C VAL A 10 19.22 -51.67 48.41
N SER A 11 18.49 -51.47 49.51
CA SER A 11 17.94 -52.58 50.29
C SER A 11 16.52 -52.28 50.74
N HIS A 12 15.65 -53.27 50.59
CA HIS A 12 14.29 -53.24 51.11
C HIS A 12 14.13 -54.30 52.21
N THR A 13 13.53 -53.89 53.33
CA THR A 13 13.24 -54.75 54.47
C THR A 13 11.73 -54.97 54.57
N GLY A 14 11.30 -56.23 54.66
CA GLY A 14 9.88 -56.60 54.61
C GLY A 14 9.62 -57.73 53.61
N ILE A 15 8.35 -58.18 53.58
CA ILE A 15 7.83 -59.10 52.57
C ILE A 15 7.15 -58.23 51.51
N LEU A 16 7.46 -58.48 50.23
CA LEU A 16 6.66 -57.96 49.14
C LEU A 16 5.52 -58.94 48.87
N ASP A 17 4.28 -58.49 49.03
CA ASP A 17 3.12 -59.31 48.65
C ASP A 17 3.04 -59.46 47.13
N ASN A 18 2.30 -60.47 46.66
CA ASN A 18 2.14 -60.72 45.23
C ASN A 18 1.56 -59.48 44.51
N GLY A 19 2.31 -58.97 43.53
CA GLY A 19 1.95 -57.77 42.76
C GLY A 19 2.42 -56.45 43.36
N GLN A 20 3.10 -56.43 44.51
CA GLN A 20 3.77 -55.24 45.03
C GLN A 20 5.11 -55.01 44.34
N THR A 21 5.42 -53.75 44.05
CA THR A 21 6.69 -53.31 43.47
C THR A 21 7.31 -52.25 44.35
N VAL A 22 8.64 -52.35 44.53
CA VAL A 22 9.45 -51.31 45.14
C VAL A 22 10.45 -50.83 44.09
N THR A 23 10.49 -49.52 43.90
CA THR A 23 11.39 -48.86 42.94
C THR A 23 12.39 -48.03 43.73
N GLU A 24 13.67 -48.24 43.44
CA GLU A 24 14.78 -47.51 44.03
C GLU A 24 15.66 -46.98 42.89
N SER A 25 16.26 -45.82 43.09
CA SER A 25 17.14 -45.18 42.10
C SER A 25 18.56 -45.08 42.63
N VAL A 26 19.53 -45.21 41.74
CA VAL A 26 20.96 -45.08 42.03
C VAL A 26 21.64 -44.35 40.89
N ASP A 27 22.60 -43.49 41.22
CA ASP A 27 23.48 -42.87 40.24
C ASP A 27 24.56 -43.88 39.82
N LEU A 28 24.75 -44.02 38.51
CA LEU A 28 25.74 -44.93 37.94
C LEU A 28 26.86 -44.11 37.29
N SER A 29 28.11 -44.57 37.46
CA SER A 29 29.21 -44.06 36.65
C SER A 29 29.08 -44.58 35.21
N THR A 30 29.67 -43.85 34.26
CA THR A 30 29.77 -44.30 32.87
C THR A 30 30.52 -45.63 32.74
N GLY A 31 30.20 -46.40 31.69
CA GLY A 31 30.81 -47.68 31.40
C GLY A 31 29.98 -48.91 31.81
N SER A 32 30.57 -50.09 31.70
CA SER A 32 29.88 -51.35 31.99
C SER A 32 29.72 -51.57 33.50
N GLN A 33 28.48 -51.77 33.93
CA GLN A 33 28.12 -52.04 35.31
C GLN A 33 27.63 -53.47 35.48
N THR A 34 27.90 -54.07 36.65
CA THR A 34 27.35 -55.38 37.03
C THR A 34 26.42 -55.20 38.22
N ALA A 35 25.19 -55.70 38.10
CA ALA A 35 24.22 -55.72 39.17
C ALA A 35 24.16 -57.10 39.84
N THR A 36 24.19 -57.14 41.17
CA THR A 36 24.03 -58.37 41.97
C THR A 36 22.80 -58.27 42.84
N VAL A 37 21.92 -59.26 42.75
CA VAL A 37 20.64 -59.31 43.49
C VAL A 37 20.74 -60.37 44.60
N SER A 38 20.36 -60.01 45.82
CA SER A 38 20.32 -60.91 46.98
C SER A 38 18.92 -60.95 47.61
N VAL A 39 18.25 -62.10 47.48
CA VAL A 39 16.84 -62.32 47.84
C VAL A 39 16.66 -63.67 48.52
N ASN A 40 15.68 -63.76 49.43
CA ASN A 40 15.28 -65.00 50.11
C ASN A 40 13.89 -65.46 49.61
N GLY A 41 13.74 -65.56 48.28
CA GLY A 41 12.49 -65.93 47.59
C GLY A 41 12.51 -65.49 46.12
N PRO A 42 11.58 -65.99 45.28
CA PRO A 42 11.46 -65.56 43.90
C PRO A 42 10.97 -64.11 43.82
N VAL A 43 11.67 -63.28 43.05
CA VAL A 43 11.27 -61.90 42.72
C VAL A 43 11.61 -61.61 41.27
N ASP A 44 10.82 -60.77 40.61
CA ASP A 44 11.16 -60.20 39.32
C ASP A 44 11.96 -58.91 39.50
N VAL A 45 13.01 -58.73 38.70
CA VAL A 45 13.84 -57.52 38.72
C VAL A 45 13.78 -56.88 37.34
N ASN A 46 13.33 -55.63 37.31
CA ASN A 46 13.38 -54.79 36.12
C ASN A 46 14.37 -53.64 36.34
N ALA A 47 15.15 -53.31 35.32
CA ALA A 47 16.10 -52.23 35.35
C ALA A 47 15.86 -51.30 34.16
N SER A 48 15.84 -50.01 34.43
CA SER A 48 15.79 -48.94 33.43
C SER A 48 16.81 -47.87 33.83
N TRP A 49 17.50 -47.32 32.85
CA TRP A 49 18.44 -46.22 33.07
C TRP A 49 18.27 -45.17 31.97
N THR A 50 18.66 -43.94 32.30
CA THR A 50 18.77 -42.84 31.35
C THR A 50 20.25 -42.67 31.03
N GLU A 51 20.61 -42.88 29.76
CA GLU A 51 21.95 -42.57 29.29
C GLU A 51 22.09 -41.05 29.13
N VAL A 52 23.19 -40.49 29.63
CA VAL A 52 23.52 -39.08 29.51
C VAL A 52 24.84 -38.99 28.76
N THR A 53 24.88 -38.14 27.73
CA THR A 53 26.10 -37.85 26.97
C THR A 53 26.42 -36.36 27.04
N GLU A 54 27.70 -36.05 27.13
CA GLU A 54 28.22 -34.69 26.97
C GLU A 54 28.78 -34.55 25.57
N THR A 55 28.67 -33.35 25.00
CA THR A 55 29.26 -33.08 23.69
C THR A 55 30.76 -33.03 23.80
N GLN A 56 31.46 -33.88 23.04
CA GLN A 56 32.92 -33.91 22.99
C GLN A 56 33.47 -33.16 21.78
N ASP A 57 34.53 -32.41 22.02
CA ASP A 57 35.37 -31.71 21.05
C ASP A 57 34.59 -30.93 19.98
N PRO A 58 33.65 -30.04 20.37
CA PRO A 58 32.89 -29.25 19.40
C PRO A 58 33.82 -28.33 18.61
N THR A 59 33.69 -28.36 17.29
CA THR A 59 34.49 -27.58 16.33
C THR A 59 33.58 -26.85 15.36
N ILE A 60 33.90 -25.59 15.05
CA ILE A 60 33.28 -24.77 14.02
C ILE A 60 34.27 -24.60 12.89
N THR A 61 33.84 -24.92 11.67
CA THR A 61 34.60 -24.72 10.43
C THR A 61 33.90 -23.67 9.56
N VAL A 62 34.60 -22.60 9.20
CA VAL A 62 34.12 -21.56 8.29
C VAL A 62 34.97 -21.59 7.04
N ASN A 63 34.36 -21.91 5.88
CA ASN A 63 35.05 -22.00 4.58
C ASN A 63 36.34 -22.85 4.59
N GLY A 64 36.39 -23.89 5.41
CA GLY A 64 37.53 -24.82 5.52
C GLY A 64 38.51 -24.51 6.66
N GLU A 65 38.43 -23.34 7.28
CA GLU A 65 39.23 -22.95 8.44
C GLU A 65 38.48 -23.27 9.74
N SER A 66 39.16 -23.81 10.76
CA SER A 66 38.49 -24.37 11.94
C SER A 66 38.98 -23.79 13.26
N THR A 67 38.05 -23.61 14.20
CA THR A 67 38.30 -23.32 15.62
C THR A 67 37.40 -24.20 16.48
N GLY A 68 37.82 -24.57 17.68
CA GLY A 68 37.06 -25.50 18.51
C GLY A 68 37.53 -25.53 19.95
N ILE A 69 36.80 -26.28 20.76
CA ILE A 69 37.10 -26.53 22.17
C ILE A 69 37.65 -27.94 22.26
N SER A 70 38.70 -28.13 23.06
CA SER A 70 39.17 -29.47 23.43
C SER A 70 38.54 -29.86 24.76
N GLY A 71 37.86 -31.01 24.81
CA GLY A 71 37.14 -31.49 26.00
C GLY A 71 35.63 -31.61 25.81
N THR A 72 34.88 -31.56 26.91
CA THR A 72 33.41 -31.68 26.91
C THR A 72 32.70 -30.35 27.11
N LEU A 73 31.50 -30.25 26.55
CA LEU A 73 30.51 -29.22 26.84
C LEU A 73 29.30 -29.89 27.51
N ALA A 74 29.02 -29.52 28.75
CA ALA A 74 27.92 -30.09 29.53
C ALA A 74 26.54 -29.59 29.06
N ASP A 75 25.47 -30.24 29.50
CA ASP A 75 24.11 -29.82 29.16
C ASP A 75 23.81 -28.40 29.66
N GLY A 76 23.30 -27.55 28.76
CA GLY A 76 23.05 -26.13 29.00
C GLY A 76 24.31 -25.24 29.09
N GLU A 77 25.52 -25.79 28.95
CA GLU A 77 26.75 -25.01 28.93
C GLU A 77 26.94 -24.31 27.59
N THR A 78 27.41 -23.05 27.62
CA THR A 78 27.67 -22.24 26.43
C THR A 78 29.12 -21.80 26.38
N ALA A 79 29.71 -21.82 25.19
CA ALA A 79 31.06 -21.32 24.96
C ALA A 79 31.12 -20.43 23.73
N THR A 80 31.95 -19.40 23.78
CA THR A 80 32.15 -18.45 22.67
C THR A 80 33.47 -18.76 21.98
N LEU A 81 33.42 -18.87 20.65
CA LEU A 81 34.58 -19.07 19.79
C LEU A 81 34.69 -17.90 18.82
N ASP A 82 35.82 -17.21 18.85
CA ASP A 82 36.10 -16.14 17.89
C ASP A 82 36.70 -16.73 16.61
N ALA A 83 35.93 -16.65 15.52
CA ALA A 83 36.40 -16.97 14.17
C ALA A 83 37.05 -15.74 13.53
N SER A 84 38.13 -15.93 12.78
CA SER A 84 38.79 -14.81 12.09
C SER A 84 37.92 -14.27 10.95
N ALA A 85 37.81 -12.94 10.84
CA ALA A 85 37.16 -12.29 9.69
C ALA A 85 37.82 -12.67 8.35
N SER A 86 39.11 -13.01 8.37
CA SER A 86 39.85 -13.46 7.18
C SER A 86 39.37 -14.80 6.61
N TRP A 87 38.53 -15.55 7.34
CA TRP A 87 37.93 -16.80 6.86
C TRP A 87 36.69 -16.57 6.01
N LEU A 88 36.11 -15.36 6.06
CA LEU A 88 34.91 -15.01 5.31
C LEU A 88 35.25 -14.76 3.84
N GLN A 89 34.36 -15.22 2.96
CA GLN A 89 34.42 -14.98 1.52
C GLN A 89 33.22 -14.17 1.06
N SER A 90 33.36 -13.54 -0.11
CA SER A 90 32.21 -12.88 -0.75
C SER A 90 31.18 -13.90 -1.23
N GLY A 91 29.89 -13.58 -1.05
CA GLY A 91 28.79 -14.47 -1.42
C GLY A 91 28.47 -15.47 -0.30
N THR A 92 28.27 -16.73 -0.67
CA THR A 92 27.87 -17.79 0.27
C THR A 92 29.06 -18.24 1.12
N ASN A 93 28.91 -18.14 2.45
CA ASN A 93 29.84 -18.71 3.42
C ASN A 93 29.27 -20.01 3.96
N TYR A 94 30.10 -21.04 4.08
CA TYR A 94 29.71 -22.33 4.64
C TYR A 94 30.23 -22.45 6.07
N VAL A 95 29.31 -22.59 7.02
CA VAL A 95 29.59 -22.83 8.43
C VAL A 95 29.18 -24.26 8.74
N THR A 96 30.15 -25.07 9.16
CA THR A 96 29.94 -26.46 9.55
C THR A 96 30.25 -26.61 11.04
N VAL A 97 29.34 -27.26 11.76
CA VAL A 97 29.56 -27.66 13.16
C VAL A 97 29.86 -29.14 13.19
N SER A 98 30.92 -29.52 13.90
CA SER A 98 31.33 -30.91 14.09
C SER A 98 31.49 -31.21 15.57
N THR A 99 31.07 -32.41 15.98
CA THR A 99 31.21 -32.93 17.34
C THR A 99 31.76 -34.34 17.27
N ASN A 100 32.41 -34.80 18.34
CA ASN A 100 32.83 -36.19 18.48
C ASN A 100 31.72 -36.98 19.19
N SER A 101 30.92 -37.72 18.44
CA SER A 101 29.85 -38.55 19.00
C SER A 101 30.36 -39.92 19.43
N PRO A 102 29.83 -40.50 20.53
CA PRO A 102 30.21 -41.84 20.96
C PRO A 102 29.76 -42.90 19.94
N MET A 103 30.46 -44.04 19.91
CA MET A 103 30.15 -45.16 19.01
C MET A 103 28.82 -45.88 19.36
N SER A 104 28.34 -45.70 20.59
CA SER A 104 27.08 -46.22 21.10
C SER A 104 26.52 -45.23 22.12
N GLY A 105 25.20 -45.06 22.15
CA GLY A 105 24.50 -44.07 22.97
C GLY A 105 23.95 -42.89 22.16
N PRO A 106 23.37 -41.86 22.82
CA PRO A 106 22.88 -40.66 22.17
C PRO A 106 24.01 -39.87 21.49
N ALA A 107 23.75 -39.31 20.30
CA ALA A 107 24.70 -38.47 19.58
C ALA A 107 25.00 -37.17 20.36
N SER A 108 26.20 -36.63 20.17
CA SER A 108 26.57 -35.31 20.71
C SER A 108 25.75 -34.22 20.01
N LEU A 109 25.10 -33.36 20.78
CA LEU A 109 24.24 -32.29 20.28
C LEU A 109 24.75 -30.93 20.75
N VAL A 110 24.79 -29.98 19.83
CA VAL A 110 25.11 -28.58 20.12
C VAL A 110 24.15 -27.68 19.36
N THR A 111 23.82 -26.56 19.99
CA THR A 111 23.15 -25.44 19.31
C THR A 111 24.23 -24.46 18.88
N LEU A 112 24.13 -23.96 17.65
CA LEU A 112 25.00 -22.90 17.15
C LEU A 112 24.21 -21.59 17.09
N ASP A 113 24.63 -20.63 17.91
CA ASP A 113 24.27 -19.23 17.75
C ASP A 113 25.39 -18.55 16.95
N TYR A 114 25.11 -18.25 15.68
CA TYR A 114 26.06 -17.60 14.77
C TYR A 114 25.63 -16.17 14.47
N SER A 115 26.55 -15.23 14.67
CA SER A 115 26.39 -13.84 14.25
C SER A 115 27.65 -13.37 13.53
N HIS A 116 27.49 -12.58 12.48
CA HIS A 116 28.58 -11.85 11.85
C HIS A 116 28.15 -10.40 11.58
N GLY A 117 29.09 -9.46 11.64
CA GLY A 117 28.86 -8.08 11.20
C GLY A 117 29.17 -7.93 9.72
N ALA A 118 28.40 -7.11 9.01
CA ALA A 118 28.86 -6.55 7.73
C ALA A 118 29.77 -5.35 8.04
N GLU A 119 31.01 -5.35 7.57
CA GLU A 119 31.98 -4.26 7.84
C GLU A 119 31.81 -3.05 6.88
N THR A 120 30.88 -3.11 5.93
CA THR A 120 30.61 -1.99 5.02
C THR A 120 29.61 -1.03 5.65
N ALA A 121 30.10 0.14 6.09
CA ALA A 121 29.25 1.25 6.47
C ALA A 121 28.74 1.95 5.20
N THR A 122 27.43 1.98 5.04
CA THR A 122 26.75 2.71 3.96
C THR A 122 25.93 3.85 4.58
N GLU A 123 26.24 5.08 4.20
CA GLU A 123 25.43 6.25 4.55
C GLU A 123 24.86 6.86 3.27
N ALA A 124 23.60 7.28 3.29
CA ALA A 124 22.96 7.94 2.16
C ALA A 124 22.35 9.28 2.60
N THR A 125 22.66 10.34 1.88
CA THR A 125 22.02 11.65 2.03
C THR A 125 21.21 11.97 0.77
N VAL A 126 19.98 12.43 0.95
CA VAL A 126 19.07 12.79 -0.13
C VAL A 126 18.70 14.25 0.01
N GLU A 127 18.91 15.03 -1.04
CA GLU A 127 18.45 16.39 -1.19
C GLU A 127 17.44 16.44 -2.34
N GLU A 128 16.24 16.96 -2.09
CA GLU A 128 15.15 16.90 -3.05
C GLU A 128 14.53 18.28 -3.28
N THR A 129 14.20 18.55 -4.54
CA THR A 129 13.38 19.66 -4.98
C THR A 129 12.23 19.13 -5.83
N THR A 130 11.33 20.02 -6.24
CA THR A 130 10.21 19.63 -7.11
C THR A 130 10.70 19.08 -8.46
N TRP A 131 11.87 19.53 -8.96
CA TRP A 131 12.38 19.19 -10.30
C TRP A 131 13.66 18.37 -10.32
N SER A 132 14.29 18.15 -9.17
CA SER A 132 15.56 17.41 -9.09
C SER A 132 15.71 16.69 -7.77
N GLN A 133 16.54 15.67 -7.79
CA GLN A 133 17.03 14.99 -6.59
C GLN A 133 18.53 14.80 -6.70
N THR A 134 19.23 15.01 -5.60
CA THR A 134 20.64 14.65 -5.47
C THR A 134 20.75 13.63 -4.35
N THR A 135 21.20 12.42 -4.67
CA THR A 135 21.51 11.40 -3.66
C THR A 135 23.01 11.19 -3.61
N THR A 136 23.60 11.22 -2.41
CA THR A 136 24.99 10.85 -2.17
C THR A 136 25.06 9.61 -1.29
N VAL A 137 25.72 8.55 -1.77
CA VAL A 137 25.98 7.31 -1.03
C VAL A 137 27.46 7.21 -0.71
N ALA A 138 27.80 7.06 0.56
CA ALA A 138 29.16 6.83 1.04
C ALA A 138 29.34 5.36 1.45
N ASN A 139 30.37 4.70 0.92
CA ASN A 139 30.71 3.32 1.22
C ASN A 139 32.19 3.17 1.61
N THR A 140 32.45 2.59 2.78
CA THR A 140 33.80 2.19 3.18
C THR A 140 34.01 0.69 2.94
N TRP A 141 35.00 0.35 2.13
CA TRP A 141 35.26 -1.02 1.71
C TRP A 141 36.35 -1.65 2.58
N ALA A 142 35.96 -2.58 3.47
CA ALA A 142 36.88 -3.26 4.38
C ALA A 142 37.84 -4.26 3.70
N SER A 143 37.59 -4.61 2.44
CA SER A 143 38.46 -5.50 1.64
C SER A 143 38.49 -5.08 0.18
N ALA A 144 39.56 -5.46 -0.54
CA ALA A 144 39.69 -5.16 -1.96
C ALA A 144 38.62 -5.89 -2.78
N ARG A 145 38.05 -5.19 -3.77
CA ARG A 145 36.95 -5.68 -4.60
C ARG A 145 37.20 -5.37 -6.06
N SER A 146 37.15 -6.38 -6.90
CA SER A 146 37.16 -6.19 -8.35
C SER A 146 35.76 -5.90 -8.88
N ASN A 147 35.66 -5.04 -9.89
CA ASN A 147 34.38 -4.67 -10.55
C ASN A 147 33.27 -4.30 -9.54
N ALA A 148 33.60 -3.50 -8.53
CA ALA A 148 32.64 -3.04 -7.54
C ALA A 148 31.56 -2.16 -8.19
N SER A 149 30.35 -2.25 -7.67
CA SER A 149 29.23 -1.37 -8.01
C SER A 149 28.55 -0.84 -6.74
N VAL A 150 27.82 0.25 -6.89
CA VAL A 150 27.00 0.85 -5.83
C VAL A 150 25.63 1.16 -6.39
N THR A 151 24.59 0.85 -5.62
CA THR A 151 23.22 1.27 -5.90
C THR A 151 22.93 2.57 -5.18
N VAL A 152 22.47 3.57 -5.92
CA VAL A 152 22.05 4.87 -5.42
C VAL A 152 20.54 4.98 -5.55
N PRO A 153 19.79 5.14 -4.44
CA PRO A 153 18.34 5.23 -4.50
C PRO A 153 17.90 6.57 -5.10
N MET A 154 16.94 6.50 -6.01
CA MET A 154 16.28 7.62 -6.66
C MET A 154 14.77 7.58 -6.39
N ASN A 155 14.14 8.74 -6.43
CA ASN A 155 12.70 8.91 -6.38
C ASN A 155 12.09 8.36 -7.67
N ASP A 156 10.90 7.79 -7.57
CA ASP A 156 10.15 7.22 -8.70
C ASP A 156 9.83 8.21 -9.81
N ARG A 157 9.80 9.51 -9.49
CA ARG A 157 9.61 10.60 -10.46
C ARG A 157 10.88 11.01 -11.20
N VAL A 158 12.04 10.44 -10.86
CA VAL A 158 13.29 10.73 -11.60
C VAL A 158 13.21 10.06 -12.96
N VAL A 159 13.12 10.88 -14.01
CA VAL A 159 13.00 10.42 -15.40
C VAL A 159 14.28 10.48 -16.21
N ASP A 160 15.30 11.16 -15.69
CA ASP A 160 16.59 11.29 -16.34
C ASP A 160 17.70 11.53 -15.30
N VAL A 161 18.93 11.10 -15.61
CA VAL A 161 20.10 11.24 -14.73
C VAL A 161 21.07 12.24 -15.34
N ARG A 162 21.14 13.44 -14.74
CA ARG A 162 21.94 14.56 -15.25
C ARG A 162 23.43 14.32 -15.06
N SER A 163 23.82 13.77 -13.92
CA SER A 163 25.21 13.48 -13.61
C SER A 163 25.33 12.40 -12.55
N VAL A 164 26.42 11.63 -12.67
CA VAL A 164 26.92 10.75 -11.61
C VAL A 164 28.38 11.11 -11.42
N GLU A 165 28.77 11.37 -10.18
CA GLU A 165 30.11 11.74 -9.80
C GLU A 165 30.60 10.78 -8.71
N VAL A 166 31.88 10.48 -8.72
CA VAL A 166 32.53 9.61 -7.74
C VAL A 166 33.65 10.36 -7.06
N ARG A 167 33.74 10.25 -5.75
CA ARG A 167 34.84 10.75 -4.93
C ARG A 167 35.45 9.58 -4.16
N ARG A 168 36.78 9.51 -4.11
CA ARG A 168 37.51 8.44 -3.42
C ARG A 168 38.35 9.03 -2.30
N ASN A 169 38.22 8.54 -1.08
CA ASN A 169 39.00 8.99 0.09
C ASN A 169 38.97 10.52 0.31
N GLY A 170 37.81 11.15 0.09
CA GLY A 170 37.62 12.60 0.30
C GLY A 170 38.35 13.51 -0.69
N THR A 171 38.75 13.01 -1.86
CA THR A 171 39.39 13.81 -2.94
C THR A 171 38.39 14.72 -3.67
N THR A 172 38.70 15.11 -4.91
CA THR A 172 37.76 15.78 -5.81
C THR A 172 36.66 14.81 -6.28
N TRP A 173 35.50 15.36 -6.63
CA TRP A 173 34.46 14.66 -7.36
C TRP A 173 34.85 14.56 -8.84
N ASP A 174 34.92 13.34 -9.36
CA ASP A 174 35.20 13.05 -10.76
C ASP A 174 33.92 12.52 -11.43
N PRO A 175 33.55 13.00 -12.64
CA PRO A 175 32.38 12.50 -13.34
C PRO A 175 32.56 11.04 -13.75
N LEU A 176 31.52 10.24 -13.56
CA LEU A 176 31.43 8.87 -14.03
C LEU A 176 30.87 8.87 -15.45
N ALA A 177 31.46 8.09 -16.35
CA ALA A 177 31.00 8.00 -17.74
C ALA A 177 29.58 7.39 -17.83
N ALA A 178 28.80 7.84 -18.82
CA ALA A 178 27.38 7.47 -18.95
C ALA A 178 27.14 5.97 -19.22
N ASP A 179 28.12 5.25 -19.75
CA ASP A 179 28.08 3.80 -19.95
C ASP A 179 28.41 3.00 -18.68
N ARG A 180 28.75 3.68 -17.59
CA ARG A 180 29.11 3.09 -16.29
C ARG A 180 28.02 3.23 -15.25
N TYR A 181 26.84 3.73 -15.62
CA TYR A 181 25.68 3.75 -14.75
C TYR A 181 24.38 3.54 -15.51
N GLU A 182 23.39 2.98 -14.84
CA GLU A 182 22.06 2.75 -15.39
C GLU A 182 20.99 2.92 -14.31
N LEU A 183 19.91 3.62 -14.65
CA LEU A 183 18.74 3.77 -13.79
C LEU A 183 17.71 2.70 -14.17
N ASN A 184 17.44 1.78 -13.25
CA ASN A 184 16.44 0.74 -13.40
C ASN A 184 15.33 0.94 -12.37
N GLY A 185 14.20 1.50 -12.81
CA GLY A 185 13.15 1.95 -11.88
C GLY A 185 13.68 3.06 -10.97
N THR A 186 13.72 2.82 -9.66
CA THR A 186 14.24 3.75 -8.65
C THR A 186 15.72 3.51 -8.32
N ASP A 187 16.34 2.48 -8.88
CA ASP A 187 17.69 2.06 -8.48
C ASP A 187 18.70 2.45 -9.55
N LEU A 188 19.53 3.46 -9.25
CA LEU A 188 20.67 3.80 -10.09
C LEU A 188 21.86 2.94 -9.71
N THR A 189 22.29 2.04 -10.60
CA THR A 189 23.51 1.26 -10.40
C THR A 189 24.70 1.97 -11.03
N ALA A 190 25.76 2.24 -10.26
CA ALA A 190 27.00 2.85 -10.74
C ALA A 190 28.18 1.89 -10.59
N GLU A 191 28.91 1.66 -11.69
CA GLU A 191 30.06 0.76 -11.74
C GLU A 191 31.36 1.49 -11.39
N LEU A 192 31.98 1.13 -10.28
CA LEU A 192 33.17 1.78 -9.73
C LEU A 192 34.49 1.17 -10.23
N GLY A 193 34.45 -0.08 -10.72
CA GLY A 193 35.64 -0.84 -11.11
C GLY A 193 36.37 -1.40 -9.88
N ASP A 194 37.68 -1.54 -9.96
CA ASP A 194 38.47 -2.11 -8.86
C ASP A 194 38.63 -1.12 -7.70
N ILE A 195 38.34 -1.57 -6.48
CA ILE A 195 38.44 -0.83 -5.23
C ILE A 195 39.46 -1.52 -4.31
N ALA A 196 40.36 -0.74 -3.73
CA ALA A 196 41.34 -1.24 -2.77
C ALA A 196 40.74 -1.38 -1.37
N GLU A 197 41.29 -2.30 -0.57
CA GLU A 197 40.99 -2.43 0.85
C GLU A 197 41.16 -1.10 1.60
N GLY A 198 40.23 -0.81 2.51
CA GLY A 198 40.20 0.41 3.31
C GLY A 198 39.75 1.66 2.57
N SER A 199 39.38 1.57 1.28
CA SER A 199 38.95 2.74 0.50
C SER A 199 37.55 3.21 0.90
N MET A 200 37.39 4.51 1.09
CA MET A 200 36.09 5.16 1.15
C MET A 200 35.74 5.66 -0.25
N VAL A 201 34.57 5.29 -0.76
CA VAL A 201 34.05 5.74 -2.05
C VAL A 201 32.69 6.36 -1.85
N GLU A 202 32.52 7.57 -2.35
CA GLU A 202 31.27 8.29 -2.35
C GLU A 202 30.78 8.44 -3.78
N VAL A 203 29.50 8.16 -4.00
CA VAL A 203 28.83 8.30 -5.29
C VAL A 203 27.72 9.32 -5.12
N ARG A 204 27.78 10.40 -5.88
CA ARG A 204 26.74 11.43 -5.92
C ARG A 204 26.06 11.38 -7.27
N ALA A 205 24.75 11.21 -7.29
CA ALA A 205 23.98 11.20 -8.51
C ALA A 205 22.85 12.24 -8.44
N THR A 206 22.67 12.94 -9.56
CA THR A 206 21.69 14.02 -9.69
C THR A 206 20.63 13.64 -10.73
N GLY A 207 19.42 13.33 -10.25
CA GLY A 207 18.25 13.03 -11.07
C GLY A 207 17.43 14.27 -11.44
N SER A 208 16.78 14.23 -12.60
CA SER A 208 15.80 15.19 -13.10
C SER A 208 14.40 14.62 -13.03
N LYS A 209 13.44 15.40 -12.52
CA LYS A 209 11.99 15.07 -12.55
C LYS A 209 11.25 15.82 -13.65
N VAL A 210 12.00 16.46 -14.56
CA VAL A 210 11.48 17.19 -15.72
C VAL A 210 12.30 16.81 -16.93
N ARG A 211 11.62 16.56 -18.05
CA ARG A 211 12.26 16.24 -19.33
C ARG A 211 12.21 17.46 -20.24
N VAL A 212 13.38 17.93 -20.68
CA VAL A 212 13.47 19.01 -21.67
C VAL A 212 13.43 18.41 -23.07
N ARG A 213 12.58 18.96 -23.94
CA ARG A 213 12.47 18.57 -25.35
C ARG A 213 13.03 19.68 -26.23
N ASP A 214 13.80 19.31 -27.25
CA ASP A 214 14.38 20.23 -28.24
C ASP A 214 15.13 21.42 -27.61
N GLY A 215 15.95 21.14 -26.60
CA GLY A 215 16.78 22.15 -25.93
C GLY A 215 17.30 21.70 -24.57
N SER A 216 17.79 22.65 -23.78
CA SER A 216 18.31 22.42 -22.42
C SER A 216 18.09 23.64 -21.53
N ILE A 217 18.03 23.41 -20.21
CA ILE A 217 17.81 24.45 -19.20
C ILE A 217 18.76 24.29 -18.01
N THR A 218 18.99 25.41 -17.34
CA THR A 218 19.59 25.46 -15.99
C THR A 218 18.52 25.91 -15.01
N VAL A 219 18.31 25.14 -13.94
CA VAL A 219 17.45 25.55 -12.82
C VAL A 219 18.21 26.56 -11.96
N LEU A 220 17.67 27.76 -11.81
CA LEU A 220 18.29 28.85 -11.04
C LEU A 220 17.76 28.92 -9.61
N GLU A 221 16.43 28.83 -9.46
CA GLU A 221 15.74 28.86 -8.17
C GLU A 221 14.75 27.70 -8.13
N PRO A 222 15.14 26.54 -7.57
CA PRO A 222 14.24 25.41 -7.47
C PRO A 222 13.21 25.63 -6.36
N THR A 223 11.97 25.21 -6.61
CA THR A 223 10.98 25.09 -5.54
C THR A 223 11.31 23.86 -4.70
N MET A 224 11.57 24.07 -3.40
CA MET A 224 11.59 22.97 -2.43
C MET A 224 10.22 22.28 -2.43
N SER A 225 10.16 20.98 -2.17
CA SER A 225 8.91 20.20 -2.16
C SER A 225 7.79 20.95 -1.41
N SER A 226 6.89 21.56 -2.16
CA SER A 226 5.83 22.44 -1.66
C SER A 226 4.62 22.39 -2.57
N ASP A 227 3.46 22.79 -2.08
CA ASP A 227 2.17 22.60 -2.74
C ASP A 227 1.93 23.41 -4.02
N GLN A 228 2.92 24.21 -4.44
CA GLN A 228 2.85 25.05 -5.63
C GLN A 228 4.22 25.10 -6.29
N LEU A 229 4.28 24.82 -7.60
CA LEU A 229 5.49 25.07 -8.35
C LEU A 229 5.72 26.58 -8.50
N ASP A 230 6.95 27.01 -8.23
CA ASP A 230 7.46 28.35 -8.51
C ASP A 230 8.97 28.24 -8.78
N THR A 231 9.33 27.61 -9.89
CA THR A 231 10.73 27.28 -10.23
C THR A 231 11.24 28.19 -11.33
N ARG A 232 12.33 28.91 -11.07
CA ARG A 232 12.99 29.77 -12.07
C ARG A 232 14.06 29.02 -12.85
N VAL A 233 14.01 29.13 -14.17
CA VAL A 233 14.98 28.49 -15.07
C VAL A 233 15.56 29.47 -16.08
N ARG A 234 16.79 29.19 -16.50
CA ARG A 234 17.44 29.80 -17.66
C ARG A 234 17.40 28.81 -18.82
N ILE A 235 17.08 29.29 -20.02
CA ILE A 235 17.18 28.52 -21.25
C ILE A 235 18.64 28.52 -21.70
N ASP A 236 19.26 27.35 -21.81
CA ASP A 236 20.63 27.21 -22.29
C ASP A 236 20.67 26.87 -23.79
N ASP A 237 19.67 26.15 -24.28
CA ASP A 237 19.43 25.88 -25.69
C ASP A 237 17.93 25.72 -25.96
N ALA A 238 17.45 26.17 -27.11
CA ALA A 238 16.05 26.04 -27.50
C ALA A 238 15.89 25.98 -29.03
N GLY A 239 15.40 24.85 -29.50
CA GLY A 239 14.92 24.66 -30.86
C GLY A 239 13.49 25.14 -31.06
N PRO A 240 12.94 25.00 -32.28
CA PRO A 240 11.60 25.47 -32.63
C PRO A 240 10.47 24.80 -31.84
N ASN A 241 10.70 23.59 -31.30
CA ASN A 241 9.73 22.81 -30.54
C ASN A 241 10.09 22.70 -29.06
N PHE A 242 10.84 23.67 -28.53
CA PHE A 242 11.27 23.68 -27.14
C PHE A 242 10.09 23.52 -26.17
N ALA A 243 10.15 22.50 -25.32
CA ALA A 243 9.08 22.17 -24.38
C ALA A 243 9.61 21.46 -23.13
N LEU A 244 8.82 21.50 -22.06
CA LEU A 244 9.09 20.84 -20.78
C LEU A 244 8.00 19.80 -20.51
N SER A 245 8.37 18.54 -20.30
CA SER A 245 7.45 17.53 -19.77
C SER A 245 7.50 17.58 -18.25
N VAL A 246 6.37 17.90 -17.64
CA VAL A 246 6.21 18.21 -16.20
C VAL A 246 5.24 17.24 -15.50
N ASP A 247 4.91 16.14 -16.18
CA ASP A 247 4.09 15.01 -15.75
C ASP A 247 4.54 14.32 -14.46
N GLU A 248 5.81 14.46 -14.10
CA GLU A 248 6.43 13.78 -12.96
C GLU A 248 6.58 14.72 -11.75
N THR A 249 6.00 15.92 -11.83
CA THR A 249 6.00 16.86 -10.71
C THR A 249 4.90 16.51 -9.69
N VAL A 250 5.03 16.99 -8.45
CA VAL A 250 4.12 16.66 -7.33
C VAL A 250 2.67 17.13 -7.57
N PHE A 251 2.42 17.95 -8.60
CA PHE A 251 1.10 18.49 -9.00
C PHE A 251 0.90 18.40 -10.52
N SER A 252 1.30 17.28 -11.11
CA SER A 252 1.22 17.07 -12.56
C SER A 252 -0.20 17.03 -13.12
N ASP A 253 -1.21 16.92 -12.26
CA ASP A 253 -2.63 17.08 -12.56
C ASP A 253 -3.03 18.53 -12.82
N ARG A 254 -2.38 19.49 -12.15
CA ARG A 254 -2.64 20.91 -12.30
C ARG A 254 -1.95 21.49 -13.53
N VAL A 255 -2.57 22.49 -14.13
CA VAL A 255 -2.00 23.19 -15.29
C VAL A 255 -0.73 23.94 -14.88
N HIS A 256 0.38 23.58 -15.49
CA HIS A 256 1.64 24.29 -15.42
C HIS A 256 1.71 25.34 -16.53
N TYR A 257 2.34 26.47 -16.22
CA TYR A 257 2.51 27.56 -17.18
C TYR A 257 3.83 28.30 -16.93
N ALA A 258 4.33 28.94 -17.98
CA ALA A 258 5.48 29.83 -17.90
C ALA A 258 5.02 31.25 -17.52
N ASP A 259 5.80 31.96 -16.72
CA ASP A 259 5.51 33.31 -16.27
C ASP A 259 6.82 34.11 -16.10
N ASN A 260 6.73 35.44 -16.11
CA ASN A 260 7.87 36.35 -15.97
C ASN A 260 9.00 36.06 -16.97
N SER A 261 8.65 35.63 -18.18
CA SER A 261 9.60 35.33 -19.25
C SER A 261 10.31 36.61 -19.71
N THR A 262 11.64 36.62 -19.68
CA THR A 262 12.43 37.84 -20.00
C THR A 262 12.49 38.17 -21.50
N TRP A 263 11.87 37.36 -22.36
CA TRP A 263 11.83 37.54 -23.81
C TRP A 263 10.42 37.87 -24.36
N GLY A 264 9.41 37.99 -23.49
CA GLY A 264 8.06 38.41 -23.87
C GLY A 264 6.97 37.87 -22.94
N PRO A 265 5.71 38.31 -23.10
CA PRO A 265 4.59 37.93 -22.22
C PRO A 265 4.04 36.51 -22.52
N GLN A 266 4.87 35.59 -23.00
CA GLN A 266 4.42 34.26 -23.40
C GLN A 266 4.29 33.35 -22.18
N THR A 267 3.08 32.81 -21.98
CA THR A 267 2.78 31.79 -20.96
C THR A 267 3.12 30.37 -21.41
N GLY A 268 3.32 30.17 -22.72
CA GLY A 268 3.41 28.85 -23.32
C GLY A 268 2.03 28.21 -23.48
N ALA A 269 1.99 27.03 -24.09
CA ALA A 269 0.79 26.22 -24.22
C ALA A 269 1.03 24.85 -23.60
N THR A 270 0.08 24.40 -22.78
CA THR A 270 0.19 23.17 -22.01
C THR A 270 -0.77 22.14 -22.57
N THR A 271 -0.23 21.05 -23.08
CA THR A 271 -1.02 19.91 -23.57
C THR A 271 -1.06 18.84 -22.50
N ILE A 272 -2.27 18.37 -22.18
CA ILE A 272 -2.52 17.32 -21.19
C ILE A 272 -3.23 16.16 -21.90
N THR A 273 -2.73 14.94 -21.72
CA THR A 273 -3.32 13.71 -22.28
C THR A 273 -4.22 13.02 -21.26
N ALA A 274 -5.08 12.11 -21.74
CA ALA A 274 -5.90 11.28 -20.85
C ALA A 274 -5.09 10.37 -19.91
N GLN A 275 -3.80 10.13 -20.19
CA GLN A 275 -2.90 9.37 -19.34
C GLN A 275 -2.28 10.22 -18.21
N GLY A 276 -2.51 11.55 -18.21
CA GLY A 276 -1.89 12.48 -17.26
C GLY A 276 -0.55 13.04 -17.73
N ASP A 277 -0.12 12.78 -18.97
CA ASP A 277 1.11 13.39 -19.50
C ASP A 277 0.87 14.88 -19.71
N GLN A 278 1.78 15.72 -19.20
CA GLN A 278 1.70 17.17 -19.32
C GLN A 278 2.96 17.75 -19.97
N THR A 279 2.79 18.37 -21.13
CA THR A 279 3.88 19.04 -21.86
C THR A 279 3.59 20.54 -21.97
N LEU A 280 4.43 21.36 -21.34
CA LEU A 280 4.45 22.82 -21.47
C LEU A 280 5.34 23.22 -22.65
N ALA A 281 4.74 23.57 -23.77
CA ALA A 281 5.43 24.12 -24.93
C ALA A 281 5.72 25.61 -24.75
N ILE A 282 6.99 26.00 -24.94
CA ILE A 282 7.46 27.37 -24.75
C ILE A 282 8.14 27.83 -26.05
N PRO A 283 7.36 28.08 -27.11
CA PRO A 283 7.91 28.44 -28.41
C PRO A 283 8.63 29.79 -28.35
N ASN A 284 9.61 29.98 -29.24
CA ASN A 284 10.41 31.21 -29.32
C ASN A 284 11.22 31.54 -28.05
N ALA A 285 11.49 30.54 -27.22
CA ALA A 285 12.43 30.62 -26.11
C ALA A 285 13.79 31.15 -26.59
N THR A 286 14.28 32.22 -25.98
CA THR A 286 15.56 32.84 -26.35
C THR A 286 16.67 32.30 -25.47
N VAL A 287 17.77 31.84 -26.08
CA VAL A 287 18.94 31.35 -25.34
C VAL A 287 19.48 32.43 -24.39
N GLY A 288 19.76 32.04 -23.14
CA GLY A 288 20.20 32.91 -22.06
C GLY A 288 19.06 33.63 -21.32
N ALA A 289 17.84 33.58 -21.83
CA ALA A 289 16.67 34.19 -21.21
C ALA A 289 16.13 33.33 -20.06
N GLN A 290 15.29 33.92 -19.19
CA GLN A 290 14.77 33.26 -17.99
C GLN A 290 13.26 33.27 -17.95
N THR A 291 12.67 32.21 -17.40
CA THR A 291 11.24 32.11 -17.12
C THR A 291 11.01 31.40 -15.80
N THR A 292 9.85 31.62 -15.21
CA THR A 292 9.42 30.94 -13.98
C THR A 292 8.27 30.03 -14.32
N VAL A 293 8.41 28.73 -14.07
CA VAL A 293 7.34 27.76 -14.29
C VAL A 293 6.53 27.61 -13.00
N ARG A 294 5.21 27.71 -13.14
CA ARG A 294 4.26 27.80 -12.03
C ARG A 294 3.07 26.87 -12.22
N THR A 295 2.33 26.63 -11.14
CA THR A 295 1.09 25.86 -11.16
C THR A 295 -0.13 26.78 -11.03
N TRP A 296 -1.14 26.57 -11.86
CA TRP A 296 -2.47 27.19 -11.78
C TRP A 296 -3.42 26.30 -10.96
N PRO A 297 -4.38 26.83 -10.17
CA PRO A 297 -5.21 26.01 -9.29
C PRO A 297 -6.34 25.25 -10.02
N VAL A 298 -6.17 24.97 -11.31
CA VAL A 298 -7.11 24.21 -12.14
C VAL A 298 -6.40 22.96 -12.64
N GLU A 299 -7.02 21.81 -12.42
CA GLU A 299 -6.65 20.54 -13.06
C GLU A 299 -7.51 20.34 -14.31
N VAL A 300 -6.93 19.71 -15.33
CA VAL A 300 -7.59 19.42 -16.60
C VAL A 300 -7.34 17.97 -16.91
N ALA A 301 -8.40 17.15 -16.91
CA ALA A 301 -8.31 15.71 -17.12
C ALA A 301 -9.23 15.29 -18.28
N PRO A 302 -8.70 15.23 -19.51
CA PRO A 302 -9.45 14.69 -20.64
C PRO A 302 -9.74 13.21 -20.44
N VAL A 303 -10.98 12.77 -20.66
CA VAL A 303 -11.36 11.36 -20.55
C VAL A 303 -10.71 10.54 -21.67
N THR A 304 -10.64 11.13 -22.87
CA THR A 304 -9.93 10.56 -24.03
C THR A 304 -9.07 11.61 -24.74
N GLY A 305 -8.10 11.17 -25.53
CA GLY A 305 -7.29 12.07 -26.35
C GLY A 305 -6.46 13.05 -25.50
N GLN A 306 -6.61 14.35 -25.79
CA GLN A 306 -5.86 15.43 -25.14
C GLN A 306 -6.65 16.74 -25.16
N ALA A 307 -6.29 17.65 -24.25
CA ALA A 307 -6.70 19.05 -24.27
C ALA A 307 -5.46 19.95 -24.19
N THR A 308 -5.51 21.11 -24.86
CA THR A 308 -4.41 22.09 -24.81
C THR A 308 -4.90 23.38 -24.17
N VAL A 309 -4.28 23.77 -23.05
CA VAL A 309 -4.49 25.06 -22.40
C VAL A 309 -3.52 26.08 -22.97
N THR A 310 -4.02 27.20 -23.51
CA THR A 310 -3.16 28.20 -24.18
C THR A 310 -3.02 29.48 -23.39
N ASP A 311 -4.02 29.82 -22.59
CA ASP A 311 -4.06 31.05 -21.82
C ASP A 311 -4.77 30.80 -20.49
N LEU A 312 -4.49 31.66 -19.52
CA LEU A 312 -5.15 31.68 -18.21
C LEU A 312 -6.14 32.84 -18.15
N ALA A 313 -7.25 32.64 -17.44
CA ALA A 313 -8.28 33.65 -17.23
C ALA A 313 -8.62 33.78 -15.73
N GLY A 314 -9.21 34.91 -15.36
CA GLY A 314 -9.63 35.16 -13.98
C GLY A 314 -8.46 35.33 -13.00
N ASP A 315 -8.71 34.99 -11.74
CA ASP A 315 -7.71 35.02 -10.67
C ASP A 315 -7.72 33.69 -9.88
N ARG A 316 -6.93 33.57 -8.80
CA ARG A 316 -6.88 32.31 -8.05
C ARG A 316 -8.14 31.98 -7.25
N SER A 317 -9.06 32.92 -7.06
CA SER A 317 -10.33 32.71 -6.36
C SER A 317 -11.47 32.32 -7.32
N GLU A 318 -11.40 32.79 -8.55
CA GLU A 318 -12.28 32.44 -9.68
C GLU A 318 -11.41 32.14 -10.91
N PRO A 319 -10.70 30.99 -10.91
CA PRO A 319 -9.73 30.70 -11.94
C PRO A 319 -10.40 30.24 -13.22
N GLY A 320 -9.75 30.54 -14.34
CA GLY A 320 -10.17 30.08 -15.65
C GLY A 320 -8.99 29.75 -16.55
N ILE A 321 -9.32 29.14 -17.68
CA ILE A 321 -8.39 28.65 -18.68
C ILE A 321 -9.01 28.78 -20.08
N THR A 322 -8.17 29.01 -21.08
CA THR A 322 -8.56 28.89 -22.48
C THR A 322 -8.11 27.54 -23.01
N VAL A 323 -9.07 26.71 -23.36
CA VAL A 323 -8.89 25.35 -23.89
C VAL A 323 -8.94 25.38 -25.40
N ARG A 324 -8.12 24.54 -26.04
CA ARG A 324 -8.19 24.20 -27.44
C ARG A 324 -8.22 22.70 -27.64
N GLY A 325 -9.03 22.25 -28.59
CA GLY A 325 -9.21 20.84 -28.92
C GLY A 325 -10.18 20.64 -30.07
N ASP A 326 -10.73 19.44 -30.18
CA ASP A 326 -11.59 19.04 -31.30
C ASP A 326 -13.08 18.94 -30.95
N GLY A 327 -13.44 19.18 -29.69
CA GLY A 327 -14.81 19.12 -29.15
C GLY A 327 -15.37 17.69 -29.04
N ASN A 328 -14.54 16.65 -29.15
CA ASN A 328 -15.00 15.26 -29.18
C ASN A 328 -14.68 14.46 -27.92
N SER A 329 -14.04 15.09 -26.93
CA SER A 329 -13.66 14.44 -25.68
C SER A 329 -14.23 15.22 -24.50
N ASP A 330 -14.89 14.52 -23.59
CA ASP A 330 -15.26 15.07 -22.29
C ASP A 330 -13.98 15.35 -21.50
N VAL A 331 -13.98 16.45 -20.77
CA VAL A 331 -12.87 16.92 -19.94
C VAL A 331 -13.39 17.31 -18.58
N ASP A 332 -12.81 16.71 -17.56
CA ASP A 332 -13.04 17.11 -16.18
C ASP A 332 -12.12 18.28 -15.82
N TYR A 333 -12.73 19.39 -15.42
CA TYR A 333 -12.04 20.57 -14.93
C TYR A 333 -12.21 20.63 -13.41
N THR A 334 -11.11 20.60 -12.66
CA THR A 334 -11.15 20.63 -11.19
C THR A 334 -10.57 21.93 -10.65
N PHE A 335 -11.37 22.72 -9.95
CA PHE A 335 -10.88 23.86 -9.17
C PHE A 335 -10.47 23.41 -7.76
N THR A 336 -9.16 23.35 -7.53
CA THR A 336 -8.55 22.84 -6.31
C THR A 336 -8.71 23.75 -5.08
N GLY A 337 -8.94 25.04 -5.31
CA GLY A 337 -9.15 26.05 -4.28
C GLY A 337 -10.61 26.35 -3.95
N ALA A 338 -11.56 25.57 -4.49
CA ALA A 338 -12.98 25.77 -4.21
C ALA A 338 -13.29 25.55 -2.73
N ALA A 339 -14.21 26.32 -2.17
CA ALA A 339 -14.56 26.22 -0.75
C ALA A 339 -15.81 25.36 -0.50
N ASP A 340 -15.74 24.47 0.49
CA ASP A 340 -16.83 23.59 0.91
C ASP A 340 -18.19 24.29 1.04
N GLY A 341 -19.22 23.63 0.50
CA GLY A 341 -20.60 24.09 0.56
C GLY A 341 -20.90 25.35 -0.25
N ARG A 342 -19.95 25.82 -1.09
CA ARG A 342 -20.20 26.92 -2.02
C ARG A 342 -20.61 26.39 -3.40
N PRO A 343 -21.66 26.96 -4.02
CA PRO A 343 -22.03 26.60 -5.37
C PRO A 343 -21.10 27.31 -6.37
N TYR A 344 -20.63 26.57 -7.37
CA TYR A 344 -19.84 27.11 -8.47
C TYR A 344 -20.44 26.69 -9.81
N ILE A 345 -20.25 27.55 -10.81
CA ILE A 345 -20.54 27.27 -12.21
C ILE A 345 -19.24 27.24 -13.01
N LEU A 346 -19.21 26.40 -14.04
CA LEU A 346 -18.23 26.46 -15.12
C LEU A 346 -18.83 27.32 -16.23
N TRP A 347 -18.40 28.59 -16.30
CA TRP A 347 -18.92 29.56 -17.24
C TRP A 347 -18.04 29.63 -18.49
N SER A 348 -18.63 29.43 -19.68
CA SER A 348 -17.98 29.71 -20.95
C SER A 348 -18.05 31.21 -21.25
N GLN A 349 -16.94 31.93 -21.09
CA GLN A 349 -16.84 33.33 -21.49
C GLN A 349 -16.96 33.51 -23.00
N THR A 350 -16.55 32.51 -23.77
CA THR A 350 -16.63 32.54 -25.24
C THR A 350 -18.08 32.55 -25.71
N ASN A 351 -18.92 31.68 -25.11
CA ASN A 351 -20.30 31.47 -25.55
C ASN A 351 -21.33 32.16 -24.65
N GLU A 352 -20.89 32.76 -23.54
CA GLU A 352 -21.75 33.41 -22.55
C GLU A 352 -22.83 32.46 -21.99
N ILE A 353 -22.44 31.22 -21.66
CA ILE A 353 -23.34 30.18 -21.12
C ILE A 353 -22.69 29.40 -19.97
N VAL A 354 -23.53 28.83 -19.10
CA VAL A 354 -23.12 27.83 -18.10
C VAL A 354 -22.96 26.48 -18.78
N ARG A 355 -21.80 25.84 -18.59
CA ARG A 355 -21.49 24.50 -19.07
C ARG A 355 -21.92 23.44 -18.07
N ASP A 356 -21.56 23.66 -16.81
CA ASP A 356 -21.88 22.77 -15.71
C ASP A 356 -21.92 23.56 -14.38
N GLU A 357 -22.54 22.98 -13.36
CA GLU A 357 -22.74 23.60 -12.05
C GLU A 357 -22.70 22.56 -10.93
N GLY A 358 -22.20 22.95 -9.76
CA GLY A 358 -22.06 22.02 -8.64
C GLY A 358 -21.84 22.68 -7.30
N LEU A 359 -22.06 21.92 -6.23
CA LEU A 359 -21.77 22.32 -4.86
C LEU A 359 -20.41 21.75 -4.44
N ALA A 360 -19.45 22.61 -4.10
CA ALA A 360 -18.09 22.19 -3.79
C ALA A 360 -17.99 21.40 -2.48
N SER A 361 -17.14 20.38 -2.47
CA SER A 361 -16.65 19.68 -1.27
C SER A 361 -15.12 19.59 -1.31
N SER A 362 -14.47 20.72 -1.66
CA SER A 362 -13.03 20.96 -1.80
C SER A 362 -12.18 19.71 -2.17
N PRO A 363 -11.89 19.47 -3.47
CA PRO A 363 -12.09 20.37 -4.62
C PRO A 363 -13.51 20.31 -5.22
N ILE A 364 -13.76 21.07 -6.28
CA ILE A 364 -14.93 20.91 -7.16
C ILE A 364 -14.49 20.54 -8.56
N THR A 365 -15.14 19.53 -9.14
CA THR A 365 -14.94 19.09 -10.53
C THR A 365 -16.22 19.36 -11.30
N LEU A 366 -16.09 20.00 -12.46
CA LEU A 366 -17.15 20.32 -13.40
C LEU A 366 -16.70 19.88 -14.80
N THR A 367 -17.63 19.42 -15.62
CA THR A 367 -17.30 18.79 -16.91
C THR A 367 -17.77 19.64 -18.09
N ASP A 368 -16.96 19.70 -19.14
CA ASP A 368 -17.36 20.18 -20.47
C ASP A 368 -16.62 19.34 -21.53
N ASP A 369 -16.82 19.63 -22.82
CA ASP A 369 -15.98 19.06 -23.87
C ASP A 369 -14.65 19.83 -24.04
N ASN A 370 -13.74 19.30 -24.86
CA ASN A 370 -12.47 19.95 -25.19
C ASN A 370 -12.58 20.97 -26.35
N SER A 371 -13.75 21.57 -26.59
CA SER A 371 -13.90 22.56 -27.66
C SER A 371 -13.13 23.87 -27.36
N ASP A 372 -12.93 24.68 -28.41
CA ASP A 372 -12.15 25.92 -28.33
C ASP A 372 -12.90 27.01 -27.53
N GLU A 373 -12.69 27.06 -26.21
CA GLU A 373 -13.42 27.96 -25.31
C GLU A 373 -12.57 28.52 -24.17
N THR A 374 -12.95 29.69 -23.64
CA THR A 374 -12.45 30.21 -22.37
C THR A 374 -13.46 29.88 -21.27
N LEU A 375 -13.05 28.99 -20.36
CA LEU A 375 -13.85 28.50 -19.24
C LEU A 375 -13.38 29.14 -17.93
N VAL A 376 -14.31 29.57 -17.08
CA VAL A 376 -14.00 30.20 -15.80
C VAL A 376 -14.90 29.64 -14.71
N PHE A 377 -14.32 29.27 -13.56
CA PHE A 377 -15.06 28.95 -12.36
C PHE A 377 -15.55 30.25 -11.71
N LEU A 378 -16.87 30.40 -11.55
CA LEU A 378 -17.48 31.51 -10.84
C LEU A 378 -18.32 30.99 -9.68
N VAL A 379 -18.46 31.77 -8.61
CA VAL A 379 -19.45 31.46 -7.58
C VAL A 379 -20.85 31.67 -8.16
N ASP A 380 -21.73 30.69 -7.99
CA ASP A 380 -23.12 30.84 -8.41
C ASP A 380 -23.86 31.79 -7.45
N ASP A 381 -24.22 32.97 -7.95
CA ASP A 381 -25.04 33.94 -7.24
C ASP A 381 -26.53 33.85 -7.62
N GLY A 382 -26.91 32.84 -8.40
CA GLY A 382 -28.27 32.59 -8.87
C GLY A 382 -28.71 33.49 -10.04
N SER A 383 -27.77 34.22 -10.66
CA SER A 383 -28.05 35.09 -11.82
C SER A 383 -27.84 34.40 -13.17
N ALA A 384 -27.20 33.21 -13.19
CA ALA A 384 -26.88 32.50 -14.41
C ALA A 384 -28.06 31.67 -14.92
N SER A 385 -28.46 31.89 -16.18
CA SER A 385 -29.53 31.11 -16.82
C SER A 385 -28.97 29.82 -17.42
N SER A 386 -29.31 28.67 -16.83
CA SER A 386 -29.03 27.34 -17.39
C SER A 386 -29.84 27.07 -18.67
N SER A 387 -29.23 26.50 -19.70
CA SER A 387 -29.95 25.94 -20.84
C SER A 387 -29.93 24.41 -20.80
N GLY A 388 -30.89 23.82 -20.08
CA GLY A 388 -31.26 22.40 -20.24
C GLY A 388 -32.19 22.19 -21.44
N PRO A 389 -32.19 21.00 -22.08
CA PRO A 389 -33.03 20.73 -23.24
C PRO A 389 -34.52 20.62 -22.86
N GLY A 390 -35.27 21.68 -23.14
CA GLY A 390 -36.71 21.70 -23.49
C GLY A 390 -37.71 21.04 -22.55
N ASP A 391 -38.40 21.85 -21.73
CA ASP A 391 -39.81 21.63 -21.44
C ASP A 391 -40.60 22.94 -21.59
N GLY A 392 -41.78 22.85 -22.21
CA GLY A 392 -42.63 23.99 -22.59
C GLY A 392 -43.29 24.68 -21.39
N PRO A 393 -43.93 25.86 -21.61
CA PRO A 393 -44.29 26.76 -20.53
C PRO A 393 -45.42 26.21 -19.65
N THR A 394 -45.25 26.36 -18.34
CA THR A 394 -46.23 26.02 -17.30
C THR A 394 -47.42 27.00 -17.34
N GLY A 395 -48.54 26.55 -17.90
CA GLY A 395 -49.84 27.19 -17.80
C GLY A 395 -50.77 26.41 -16.85
N SER A 396 -51.23 27.07 -15.79
CA SER A 396 -52.16 26.53 -14.79
C SER A 396 -53.53 26.14 -15.37
N VAL A 397 -54.18 25.06 -14.89
CA VAL A 397 -55.53 25.02 -14.24
C VAL A 397 -56.09 23.58 -14.08
N GLY A 398 -56.50 23.24 -12.85
CA GLY A 398 -57.75 22.54 -12.44
C GLY A 398 -58.26 21.22 -13.08
N GLY A 399 -58.40 20.18 -12.25
CA GLY A 399 -59.69 19.49 -12.00
C GLY A 399 -60.05 18.17 -12.72
N GLY A 400 -59.97 17.04 -11.99
CA GLY A 400 -61.00 15.99 -11.89
C GLY A 400 -61.18 14.91 -12.99
N GLY A 401 -61.23 13.64 -12.57
CA GLY A 401 -62.07 12.61 -13.21
C GLY A 401 -61.38 11.36 -13.75
N ALA A 402 -61.81 10.20 -13.25
CA ALA A 402 -61.31 8.84 -13.51
C ALA A 402 -61.45 8.29 -14.96
N GLY A 403 -60.55 7.37 -15.33
CA GLY A 403 -60.71 6.44 -16.47
C GLY A 403 -59.44 5.61 -16.70
N GLY A 404 -59.52 4.28 -16.58
CA GLY A 404 -58.36 3.38 -16.50
C GLY A 404 -57.94 2.66 -17.79
N GLY A 405 -56.65 2.27 -17.80
CA GLY A 405 -56.03 1.12 -18.49
C GLY A 405 -55.27 1.42 -19.81
N PRO A 406 -54.26 0.61 -20.21
CA PRO A 406 -53.49 -0.42 -19.50
C PRO A 406 -51.98 -0.10 -19.35
N MET A 407 -51.32 -0.88 -18.50
CA MET A 407 -49.91 -0.85 -18.14
C MET A 407 -48.94 -1.20 -19.28
N ALA A 408 -47.84 -0.44 -19.38
CA ALA A 408 -46.58 -0.88 -19.98
C ALA A 408 -45.39 -0.20 -19.30
N GLY A 409 -44.48 -1.00 -18.72
CA GLY A 409 -43.08 -0.65 -18.47
C GLY A 409 -42.73 0.19 -17.23
N ALA A 410 -42.95 -0.34 -16.01
CA ALA A 410 -42.38 0.26 -14.80
C ALA A 410 -40.87 -0.05 -14.70
N GLY A 411 -40.04 0.84 -15.25
CA GLY A 411 -38.60 0.98 -14.97
C GLY A 411 -38.29 2.08 -13.95
N GLY A 412 -39.24 2.40 -13.07
CA GLY A 412 -39.09 3.44 -12.05
C GLY A 412 -38.27 2.95 -10.87
N SER A 413 -37.07 3.52 -10.72
CA SER A 413 -36.18 3.31 -9.57
C SER A 413 -36.90 3.56 -8.24
N VAL A 414 -36.81 2.58 -7.35
CA VAL A 414 -37.32 2.55 -5.97
C VAL A 414 -36.76 3.70 -5.11
N LEU A 415 -35.70 4.39 -5.56
CA LEU A 415 -35.10 5.53 -4.87
C LEU A 415 -35.93 6.83 -4.96
N ALA A 416 -36.80 6.98 -5.96
CA ALA A 416 -37.66 8.17 -6.07
C ALA A 416 -38.78 8.20 -5.02
N GLN A 417 -39.18 7.05 -4.48
CA GLN A 417 -40.17 6.95 -3.40
C GLN A 417 -39.58 7.16 -2.00
N LEU A 418 -38.24 7.17 -1.86
CA LEU A 418 -37.58 7.40 -0.57
C LEU A 418 -37.35 8.88 -0.23
N ARG A 419 -37.62 9.82 -1.16
CA ARG A 419 -37.52 11.28 -0.88
C ARG A 419 -38.63 11.81 0.05
N GLY A 420 -39.60 10.97 0.44
CA GLY A 420 -40.77 11.35 1.25
C GLY A 420 -40.69 11.01 2.74
N ILE A 421 -39.70 10.25 3.21
CA ILE A 421 -39.56 9.87 4.62
C ILE A 421 -38.12 10.15 5.05
N ALA A 422 -37.88 11.33 5.61
CA ALA A 422 -36.57 11.74 6.09
C ALA A 422 -36.48 11.55 7.61
N PRO A 423 -35.72 10.57 8.13
CA PRO A 423 -35.25 10.61 9.51
C PRO A 423 -33.94 11.43 9.60
N SER A 424 -33.68 11.98 10.78
CA SER A 424 -32.57 12.89 11.09
C SER A 424 -31.19 12.33 10.71
N GLY A 425 -30.29 13.22 10.25
CA GLY A 425 -29.03 12.95 9.54
C GLY A 425 -27.96 12.06 10.20
N GLN A 426 -28.20 11.49 11.38
CA GLN A 426 -27.30 10.53 12.01
C GLN A 426 -27.46 9.09 11.47
N THR A 427 -28.63 8.72 10.95
CA THR A 427 -28.88 7.35 10.43
C THR A 427 -28.34 7.10 9.02
N LEU A 428 -28.03 8.16 8.27
CA LEU A 428 -27.43 8.09 6.93
C LEU A 428 -25.96 7.65 6.94
N LEU A 429 -25.24 7.85 8.06
CA LEU A 429 -23.81 7.52 8.18
C LEU A 429 -23.49 6.02 8.13
N LEU A 430 -24.43 5.16 8.55
CA LEU A 430 -24.17 3.73 8.77
C LEU A 430 -24.23 2.88 7.49
N GLY A 431 -25.03 3.27 6.49
CA GLY A 431 -25.05 2.61 5.19
C GLY A 431 -23.83 2.93 4.31
N VAL A 432 -23.11 4.01 4.64
CA VAL A 432 -22.13 4.65 3.77
C VAL A 432 -20.69 4.18 4.04
N THR A 433 -20.34 3.93 5.31
CA THR A 433 -18.97 3.51 5.68
C THR A 433 -18.59 2.12 5.16
N LEU A 434 -19.58 1.23 4.98
CA LEU A 434 -19.39 -0.08 4.34
C LEU A 434 -19.16 0.01 2.84
N LEU A 435 -19.63 1.07 2.18
CA LEU A 435 -19.49 1.27 0.74
C LEU A 435 -18.12 1.86 0.37
N GLY A 436 -17.48 2.62 1.26
CA GLY A 436 -16.12 3.14 1.06
C GLY A 436 -15.04 2.06 0.97
N GLY A 437 -15.15 1.01 1.79
CA GLY A 437 -14.26 -0.16 1.70
C GLY A 437 -14.45 -0.96 0.40
N LEU A 438 -15.69 -1.03 -0.10
CA LEU A 438 -16.02 -1.64 -1.40
C LEU A 438 -15.40 -0.88 -2.58
N PHE A 439 -15.24 0.45 -2.47
CA PHE A 439 -14.63 1.28 -3.52
C PHE A 439 -13.13 1.01 -3.66
N VAL A 440 -12.39 1.00 -2.55
CA VAL A 440 -10.93 0.76 -2.54
C VAL A 440 -10.60 -0.67 -2.97
N VAL A 441 -11.36 -1.67 -2.49
CA VAL A 441 -11.16 -3.07 -2.88
C VAL A 441 -11.62 -3.32 -4.33
N GLY A 442 -12.73 -2.72 -4.76
CA GLY A 442 -13.25 -2.86 -6.12
C GLY A 442 -12.33 -2.28 -7.20
N ARG A 443 -11.61 -1.20 -6.88
CA ARG A 443 -10.60 -0.58 -7.78
C ARG A 443 -9.35 -1.47 -7.93
N ARG A 444 -8.97 -2.21 -6.89
CA ARG A 444 -7.79 -3.09 -6.89
C ARG A 444 -8.04 -4.45 -7.54
N THR A 445 -9.28 -4.93 -7.58
CA THR A 445 -9.63 -6.26 -8.14
C THR A 445 -10.27 -6.19 -9.54
N GLY A 446 -10.55 -4.99 -10.07
CA GLY A 446 -11.06 -4.80 -11.44
C GLY A 446 -12.53 -5.22 -11.66
N VAL A 447 -13.34 -5.29 -10.61
CA VAL A 447 -14.71 -5.89 -10.67
C VAL A 447 -15.83 -4.85 -10.86
N ILE A 448 -15.56 -3.56 -10.70
CA ILE A 448 -16.57 -2.50 -10.90
C ILE A 448 -16.56 -2.02 -12.36
N THR A 449 -17.64 -2.30 -13.09
CA THR A 449 -17.91 -1.74 -14.43
C THR A 449 -18.70 -0.42 -14.35
N GLU A 450 -18.54 0.42 -15.38
CA GLU A 450 -18.96 1.83 -15.49
C GLU A 450 -20.44 2.10 -15.16
N ASP A 451 -21.35 1.18 -15.48
CA ASP A 451 -22.80 1.38 -15.29
C ASP A 451 -23.28 1.41 -13.82
N ARG A 452 -22.42 1.06 -12.84
CA ARG A 452 -22.81 0.97 -11.42
C ARG A 452 -22.22 2.07 -10.53
N GLN A 453 -21.49 3.05 -11.09
CA GLN A 453 -20.81 4.09 -10.31
C GLN A 453 -21.74 5.17 -9.74
N GLN A 454 -22.78 5.61 -10.47
CA GLN A 454 -23.61 6.76 -10.05
C GLN A 454 -24.37 6.57 -8.72
N ALA A 455 -24.69 5.32 -8.35
CA ALA A 455 -25.42 5.03 -7.11
C ALA A 455 -24.51 4.92 -5.87
N ALA A 456 -23.20 4.67 -6.05
CA ALA A 456 -22.26 4.48 -4.94
C ALA A 456 -21.63 5.80 -4.46
N THR A 457 -21.40 6.74 -5.38
CA THR A 457 -20.69 8.01 -5.12
C THR A 457 -21.50 9.00 -4.27
N SER A 458 -22.83 9.02 -4.45
CA SER A 458 -23.75 9.91 -3.69
C SER A 458 -23.91 9.52 -2.22
N ALA A 459 -23.70 8.24 -1.89
CA ALA A 459 -23.71 7.76 -0.52
C ALA A 459 -22.40 8.17 0.20
N ALA A 460 -21.23 7.91 -0.42
CA ALA A 460 -19.89 8.09 0.14
C ALA A 460 -19.58 9.52 0.66
N GLY A 461 -20.04 10.55 -0.05
CA GLY A 461 -19.74 11.95 0.30
C GLY A 461 -20.28 12.41 1.66
N SER A 462 -21.34 11.77 2.17
CA SER A 462 -21.97 12.20 3.43
C SER A 462 -21.24 11.70 4.69
N ALA A 463 -20.48 10.59 4.63
CA ALA A 463 -19.79 10.02 5.79
C ALA A 463 -18.42 10.66 6.10
N ALA A 464 -17.78 11.30 5.11
CA ALA A 464 -16.45 11.90 5.26
C ALA A 464 -16.44 13.10 6.24
N SER A 465 -17.58 13.74 6.45
CA SER A 465 -17.73 14.97 7.24
C SER A 465 -17.53 14.80 8.76
N THR A 466 -17.45 13.57 9.30
CA THR A 466 -17.40 13.34 10.76
C THR A 466 -16.02 12.95 11.28
N VAL A 467 -15.01 12.73 10.43
CA VAL A 467 -13.63 12.34 10.83
C VAL A 467 -12.61 13.36 10.31
N GLY A 468 -12.92 14.65 10.43
CA GLY A 468 -12.14 15.77 9.90
C GLY A 468 -10.86 16.12 10.67
N GLY A 469 -10.08 15.13 11.11
CA GLY A 469 -8.81 15.41 11.81
C GLY A 469 -7.73 14.34 11.74
N LEU A 470 -8.05 13.14 11.23
CA LEU A 470 -7.09 12.05 11.07
C LEU A 470 -6.76 11.76 9.59
N VAL A 471 -7.59 12.23 8.66
CA VAL A 471 -7.42 12.03 7.22
C VAL A 471 -6.27 12.88 6.66
N GLU A 472 -6.05 14.09 7.18
CA GLU A 472 -5.00 15.00 6.70
C GLU A 472 -3.56 14.50 6.96
N ARG A 473 -3.37 13.47 7.79
CA ARG A 473 -2.05 12.84 8.01
C ARG A 473 -1.87 11.50 7.29
N ALA A 474 -2.88 11.06 6.52
CA ALA A 474 -2.95 9.70 5.99
C ALA A 474 -2.55 9.54 4.51
N ILE A 475 -2.33 10.63 3.76
CA ILE A 475 -2.12 10.57 2.31
C ILE A 475 -0.65 10.25 1.92
N ALA A 476 0.28 10.18 2.87
CA ALA A 476 1.70 10.03 2.54
C ALA A 476 2.23 8.58 2.53
N ASN A 477 1.47 7.54 2.95
CA ASN A 477 1.98 6.16 2.98
C ASN A 477 0.89 5.07 3.15
N GLU A 478 0.57 4.34 2.07
CA GLU A 478 -0.58 3.41 1.98
C GLU A 478 -0.40 2.07 2.73
N ILE A 479 0.84 1.58 2.87
CA ILE A 479 1.16 0.33 3.61
C ILE A 479 1.15 0.57 5.14
N VAL A 480 1.45 1.79 5.56
CA VAL A 480 1.50 2.19 6.97
C VAL A 480 0.09 2.31 7.56
N PHE A 481 -0.94 2.58 6.74
CA PHE A 481 -2.34 2.70 7.18
C PHE A 481 -2.96 1.36 7.62
N GLY A 482 -2.71 0.27 6.90
CA GLY A 482 -3.16 -1.07 7.30
C GLY A 482 -2.48 -1.56 8.58
N VAL A 483 -1.20 -1.22 8.76
CA VAL A 483 -0.43 -1.52 9.98
C VAL A 483 -0.84 -0.59 11.13
N LEU A 484 -1.15 0.69 10.89
CA LEU A 484 -1.62 1.66 11.91
C LEU A 484 -3.07 1.37 12.37
N LEU A 485 -3.94 0.87 11.49
CA LEU A 485 -5.28 0.44 11.89
C LEU A 485 -5.25 -0.81 12.78
N LEU A 486 -4.28 -1.71 12.58
CA LEU A 486 -4.13 -2.93 13.40
C LEU A 486 -3.30 -2.68 14.68
N ALA A 487 -2.19 -1.95 14.59
CA ALA A 487 -1.33 -1.62 15.72
C ALA A 487 -1.89 -0.47 16.59
N GLY A 488 -2.57 0.49 15.97
CA GLY A 488 -3.20 1.63 16.64
C GLY A 488 -4.67 1.40 16.98
N GLY A 489 -5.42 0.62 16.21
CA GLY A 489 -6.84 0.36 16.47
C GLY A 489 -7.09 -0.40 17.77
N GLY A 490 -6.28 -1.40 18.10
CA GLY A 490 -6.37 -2.10 19.40
C GLY A 490 -6.10 -1.17 20.59
N TRP A 491 -5.10 -0.28 20.45
CA TRP A 491 -4.78 0.71 21.48
C TRP A 491 -5.86 1.78 21.61
N LEU A 492 -6.39 2.29 20.49
CA LEU A 492 -7.45 3.31 20.46
C LEU A 492 -8.75 2.78 21.09
N LEU A 493 -9.13 1.53 20.79
CA LEU A 493 -10.30 0.86 21.36
C LEU A 493 -10.12 0.55 22.87
N ALA A 494 -8.89 0.29 23.32
CA ALA A 494 -8.57 0.04 24.73
C ALA A 494 -8.32 1.32 25.56
N SER A 495 -8.04 2.45 24.91
CA SER A 495 -7.66 3.71 25.56
C SER A 495 -8.81 4.44 26.27
N GLY A 496 -10.07 4.09 25.94
CA GLY A 496 -11.26 4.78 26.46
C GLY A 496 -11.40 6.24 25.99
N VAL A 497 -10.56 6.67 25.03
CA VAL A 497 -10.53 8.06 24.53
C VAL A 497 -11.73 8.36 23.62
N LEU A 498 -12.32 7.32 23.03
CA LEU A 498 -13.49 7.45 22.17
C LEU A 498 -14.79 7.21 22.95
N PRO A 499 -15.86 7.99 22.68
CA PRO A 499 -17.20 7.69 23.17
C PRO A 499 -17.62 6.27 22.74
N GLU A 500 -18.43 5.58 23.57
CA GLU A 500 -18.81 4.17 23.34
C GLU A 500 -19.37 3.91 21.94
N GLN A 501 -20.18 4.82 21.41
CA GLN A 501 -20.76 4.72 20.06
C GLN A 501 -19.70 4.83 18.96
N THR A 502 -18.69 5.68 19.14
CA THR A 502 -17.58 5.85 18.19
C THR A 502 -16.63 4.65 18.21
N THR A 503 -16.36 4.10 19.40
CA THR A 503 -15.60 2.85 19.58
C THR A 503 -16.25 1.68 18.85
N LEU A 504 -17.58 1.60 18.92
CA LEU A 504 -18.36 0.54 18.26
C LEU A 504 -18.33 0.67 16.73
N ILE A 505 -18.47 1.89 16.20
CA ILE A 505 -18.35 2.18 14.75
C ILE A 505 -16.95 1.85 14.23
N VAL A 506 -15.90 2.27 14.94
CA VAL A 506 -14.50 1.98 14.56
C VAL A 506 -14.25 0.47 14.58
N SER A 507 -14.74 -0.24 15.61
CA SER A 507 -14.57 -1.69 15.71
C SER A 507 -15.28 -2.47 14.58
N LEU A 508 -16.50 -2.07 14.20
CA LEU A 508 -17.25 -2.69 13.10
C LEU A 508 -16.59 -2.45 11.73
N SER A 509 -16.01 -1.26 11.54
CA SER A 509 -15.32 -0.90 10.29
C SER A 509 -13.95 -1.59 10.10
N ALA A 510 -13.30 -1.99 11.20
CA ALA A 510 -12.02 -2.70 11.16
C ALA A 510 -12.16 -4.17 10.70
N VAL A 511 -13.33 -4.79 10.88
CA VAL A 511 -13.56 -6.22 10.60
C VAL A 511 -13.40 -6.56 9.10
N PRO A 512 -14.01 -5.83 8.14
CA PRO A 512 -13.82 -6.10 6.72
C PRO A 512 -12.38 -5.92 6.24
N VAL A 513 -11.65 -4.96 6.82
CA VAL A 513 -10.24 -4.68 6.48
C VAL A 513 -9.33 -5.78 7.01
N ALA A 514 -9.49 -6.19 8.27
CA ALA A 514 -8.76 -7.32 8.83
C ALA A 514 -9.05 -8.61 8.07
N MET A 515 -10.31 -8.85 7.71
CA MET A 515 -10.72 -10.01 6.92
C MET A 515 -10.10 -10.01 5.52
N PHE A 516 -10.02 -8.84 4.87
CA PHE A 516 -9.34 -8.67 3.59
C PHE A 516 -7.85 -9.04 3.67
N LEU A 517 -7.14 -8.50 4.67
CA LEU A 517 -5.70 -8.74 4.85
C LEU A 517 -5.39 -10.21 5.16
N VAL A 518 -6.20 -10.85 6.01
CA VAL A 518 -6.06 -12.29 6.32
C VAL A 518 -6.31 -13.13 5.07
N LEU A 519 -7.36 -12.84 4.29
CA LEU A 519 -7.66 -13.61 3.08
C LEU A 519 -6.59 -13.44 1.99
N GLN A 520 -5.94 -12.28 1.91
CA GLN A 520 -4.78 -12.07 1.04
C GLN A 520 -3.54 -12.81 1.52
N GLN A 521 -3.25 -12.80 2.83
CA GLN A 521 -2.06 -13.47 3.39
C GLN A 521 -2.04 -14.98 3.11
N PHE A 522 -3.23 -15.60 2.96
CA PHE A 522 -3.35 -17.03 2.68
C PHE A 522 -3.64 -17.38 1.22
N ASP A 523 -3.66 -16.40 0.29
CA ASP A 523 -4.07 -16.59 -1.12
C ASP A 523 -5.47 -17.23 -1.26
N ARG A 524 -6.39 -16.88 -0.35
CA ARG A 524 -7.78 -17.40 -0.31
C ARG A 524 -8.81 -16.30 -0.54
N PHE A 525 -8.40 -15.18 -1.12
CA PHE A 525 -9.29 -14.06 -1.36
C PHE A 525 -10.35 -14.39 -2.42
N ASP A 526 -11.61 -14.44 -1.98
CA ASP A 526 -12.79 -14.49 -2.85
C ASP A 526 -13.65 -13.26 -2.57
N PHE A 527 -13.82 -12.42 -3.60
CA PHE A 527 -14.56 -11.16 -3.51
C PHE A 527 -16.01 -11.36 -3.08
N ARG A 528 -16.66 -12.46 -3.48
CA ARG A 528 -18.06 -12.75 -3.16
C ARG A 528 -18.22 -13.11 -1.69
N ILE A 529 -17.29 -13.90 -1.15
CA ILE A 529 -17.26 -14.27 0.27
C ILE A 529 -16.97 -13.05 1.14
N TRP A 530 -16.01 -12.24 0.73
CA TRP A 530 -15.65 -11.02 1.44
C TRP A 530 -16.79 -9.97 1.41
N ALA A 531 -17.39 -9.71 0.25
CA ALA A 531 -18.51 -8.78 0.13
C ALA A 531 -19.76 -9.26 0.88
N GLY A 532 -20.07 -10.57 0.81
CA GLY A 532 -21.19 -11.16 1.57
C GLY A 532 -21.01 -11.06 3.08
N SER A 533 -19.79 -11.30 3.58
CA SER A 533 -19.46 -11.18 5.00
C SER A 533 -19.50 -9.74 5.48
N THR A 534 -19.01 -8.82 4.64
CA THR A 534 -19.04 -7.36 4.89
C THR A 534 -20.47 -6.84 4.95
N ALA A 535 -21.35 -7.27 4.03
CA ALA A 535 -22.77 -6.93 4.07
C ALA A 535 -23.46 -7.45 5.35
N LEU A 536 -23.14 -8.68 5.78
CA LEU A 536 -23.68 -9.26 7.02
C LEU A 536 -23.24 -8.45 8.26
N VAL A 537 -21.95 -8.09 8.35
CA VAL A 537 -21.43 -7.22 9.43
C VAL A 537 -22.14 -5.87 9.42
N GLY A 538 -22.45 -5.33 8.24
CA GLY A 538 -23.22 -4.11 8.11
C GLY A 538 -24.65 -4.20 8.63
N VAL A 539 -25.38 -5.27 8.30
CA VAL A 539 -26.73 -5.50 8.82
C VAL A 539 -26.73 -5.67 10.34
N LEU A 540 -25.79 -6.45 10.87
CA LEU A 540 -25.66 -6.66 12.31
C LEU A 540 -25.25 -5.37 13.05
N GLY A 541 -24.38 -4.56 12.44
CA GLY A 541 -24.00 -3.25 12.96
C GLY A 541 -25.17 -2.28 13.01
N LEU A 542 -26.00 -2.24 11.97
CA LEU A 542 -27.24 -1.45 11.93
C LEU A 542 -28.25 -1.88 13.01
N GLN A 543 -28.37 -3.18 13.27
CA GLN A 543 -29.25 -3.69 14.32
C GLN A 543 -28.81 -3.26 15.73
N VAL A 544 -27.51 -3.19 15.99
CA VAL A 544 -26.96 -2.81 17.31
C VAL A 544 -26.97 -1.30 17.51
N LEU A 545 -26.68 -0.53 16.45
CA LEU A 545 -26.48 0.93 16.55
C LEU A 545 -27.77 1.74 16.31
N ALA A 546 -28.75 1.19 15.59
CA ALA A 546 -30.00 1.88 15.25
C ALA A 546 -31.20 0.91 15.28
N PRO A 547 -31.56 0.33 16.45
CA PRO A 547 -32.66 -0.62 16.57
C PRO A 547 -34.02 -0.01 16.17
N GLU A 548 -34.22 1.29 16.41
CA GLU A 548 -35.46 2.02 16.11
C GLU A 548 -35.73 2.18 14.61
N LEU A 549 -34.69 2.09 13.77
CA LEU A 549 -34.84 2.14 12.31
C LEU A 549 -35.59 0.90 11.79
N PHE A 550 -35.39 -0.26 12.42
CA PHE A 550 -36.10 -1.49 12.08
C PHE A 550 -37.56 -1.47 12.55
N GLU A 551 -37.85 -0.84 13.69
CA GLU A 551 -39.22 -0.64 14.18
C GLU A 551 -39.98 0.33 13.26
N THR A 552 -39.35 1.43 12.84
CA THR A 552 -39.93 2.43 11.93
C THR A 552 -40.21 1.84 10.54
N ILE A 553 -39.28 1.05 9.99
CA ILE A 553 -39.47 0.37 8.69
C ILE A 553 -40.55 -0.72 8.78
N ALA A 554 -40.68 -1.40 9.92
CA ALA A 554 -41.72 -2.39 10.14
C ALA A 554 -43.12 -1.78 10.26
N ASP A 555 -43.25 -0.60 10.87
CA ASP A 555 -44.53 0.09 11.07
C ASP A 555 -45.00 0.88 9.83
N GLU A 556 -44.08 1.46 9.03
CA GLU A 556 -44.45 2.45 8.00
C GLU A 556 -44.44 1.90 6.57
N ALA A 557 -43.65 0.86 6.27
CA ALA A 557 -43.53 0.30 4.93
C ALA A 557 -44.14 -1.11 4.77
N GLY A 558 -44.62 -1.69 5.87
CA GLY A 558 -45.07 -3.08 5.91
C GLY A 558 -43.93 -4.08 5.65
N VAL A 559 -44.16 -5.33 6.07
CA VAL A 559 -43.24 -6.49 5.98
C VAL A 559 -42.57 -6.68 4.60
N ILE A 560 -43.06 -6.02 3.54
CA ILE A 560 -42.60 -6.11 2.15
C ILE A 560 -41.17 -5.57 1.95
N ILE A 561 -40.75 -4.47 2.61
CA ILE A 561 -39.39 -3.94 2.41
C ILE A 561 -38.35 -4.82 3.12
N VAL A 562 -38.63 -5.24 4.36
CA VAL A 562 -37.77 -6.17 5.11
C VAL A 562 -37.72 -7.53 4.41
N ALA A 563 -38.86 -8.03 3.93
CA ALA A 563 -38.91 -9.23 3.10
C ALA A 563 -38.20 -9.05 1.77
N GLY A 564 -38.17 -7.85 1.18
CA GLY A 564 -37.44 -7.53 -0.04
C GLY A 564 -35.93 -7.59 0.14
N VAL A 565 -35.41 -7.04 1.24
CA VAL A 565 -33.98 -7.10 1.59
C VAL A 565 -33.57 -8.53 1.94
N LEU A 566 -34.38 -9.23 2.74
CA LEU A 566 -34.16 -10.65 3.05
C LEU A 566 -34.31 -11.55 1.81
N ALA A 567 -35.20 -11.22 0.87
CA ALA A 567 -35.36 -11.93 -0.39
C ALA A 567 -34.19 -11.66 -1.34
N LEU A 568 -33.60 -10.46 -1.34
CA LEU A 568 -32.38 -10.16 -2.10
C LEU A 568 -31.18 -10.92 -1.53
N ALA A 569 -31.04 -10.95 -0.21
CA ALA A 569 -30.00 -11.74 0.47
C ALA A 569 -30.21 -13.26 0.23
N TRP A 570 -31.44 -13.76 0.36
CA TRP A 570 -31.79 -15.15 0.07
C TRP A 570 -31.60 -15.49 -1.40
N ARG A 571 -31.93 -14.57 -2.32
CA ARG A 571 -31.75 -14.76 -3.77
C ARG A 571 -30.26 -14.86 -4.12
N ALA A 572 -29.40 -14.05 -3.51
CA ALA A 572 -27.96 -14.15 -3.66
C ALA A 572 -27.41 -15.51 -3.16
N VAL A 573 -27.91 -16.00 -2.01
CA VAL A 573 -27.55 -17.31 -1.47
C VAL A 573 -28.13 -18.47 -2.30
N SER A 574 -29.31 -18.31 -2.88
CA SER A 574 -29.95 -19.33 -3.72
C SER A 574 -29.32 -19.44 -5.10
N ALA A 575 -28.86 -18.32 -5.68
CA ALA A 575 -28.07 -18.30 -6.90
C ALA A 575 -26.73 -19.03 -6.69
N TRP A 576 -26.10 -18.84 -5.52
CA TRP A 576 -24.93 -19.61 -5.11
C TRP A 576 -25.22 -21.12 -4.99
N ARG A 577 -26.38 -21.52 -4.45
CA ARG A 577 -26.79 -22.93 -4.43
C ARG A 577 -27.10 -23.49 -5.81
N ALA A 578 -27.61 -22.70 -6.75
CA ALA A 578 -27.86 -23.14 -8.11
C ALA A 578 -26.54 -23.38 -8.87
N GLU A 579 -25.56 -22.48 -8.70
CA GLU A 579 -24.22 -22.59 -9.28
C GLU A 579 -23.40 -23.75 -8.65
N ALA A 580 -23.54 -23.98 -7.34
CA ALA A 580 -22.87 -25.08 -6.64
C ALA A 580 -23.51 -26.47 -6.90
N ASN A 581 -24.71 -26.54 -7.48
CA ASN A 581 -25.42 -27.80 -7.76
C ASN A 581 -25.30 -28.28 -9.21
N THR A 582 -24.51 -27.62 -10.04
CA THR A 582 -24.04 -28.16 -11.33
C THR A 582 -22.55 -28.45 -11.23
N PRO A 583 -22.15 -29.64 -10.75
CA PRO A 583 -20.74 -30.02 -10.74
C PRO A 583 -20.33 -30.44 -12.15
N ASP A 584 -19.53 -29.62 -12.84
CA ASP A 584 -18.90 -29.99 -14.11
C ASP A 584 -17.68 -30.89 -13.95
N GLU A 585 -17.23 -31.16 -12.72
CA GLU A 585 -16.21 -32.19 -12.47
C GLU A 585 -16.58 -33.06 -11.26
N VAL A 586 -16.96 -34.30 -11.57
CA VAL A 586 -17.02 -35.38 -10.58
C VAL A 586 -15.60 -35.92 -10.42
N ASN A 587 -14.83 -35.37 -9.48
CA ASN A 587 -13.58 -36.00 -9.05
C ASN A 587 -13.92 -37.31 -8.30
N ARG A 588 -13.95 -38.41 -9.06
CA ARG A 588 -13.96 -39.76 -8.50
C ARG A 588 -12.57 -40.02 -7.91
N ILE A 589 -12.48 -39.92 -6.59
CA ILE A 589 -11.32 -40.41 -5.85
C ILE A 589 -11.45 -41.93 -5.77
N GLU A 590 -10.61 -42.63 -6.55
CA GLU A 590 -10.36 -44.06 -6.42
C GLU A 590 -9.14 -44.20 -5.49
N ILE A 591 -9.36 -44.72 -4.28
CA ILE A 591 -8.29 -45.05 -3.34
C ILE A 591 -7.89 -46.49 -3.65
N THR A 592 -6.69 -46.67 -4.20
CA THR A 592 -6.03 -47.97 -4.27
C THR A 592 -5.10 -48.08 -3.06
N ASP A 593 -5.43 -48.99 -2.14
CA ASP A 593 -4.52 -49.47 -1.11
C ASP A 593 -3.44 -50.30 -1.81
N ASP A 594 -2.18 -49.90 -1.68
CA ASP A 594 -1.04 -50.77 -1.93
C ASP A 594 -0.57 -51.28 -0.58
N ASP A 595 -1.28 -52.30 -0.08
CA ASP A 595 -0.83 -53.13 1.02
C ASP A 595 0.39 -53.94 0.53
N GLY A 596 1.57 -53.41 0.82
CA GLY A 596 2.81 -54.17 0.72
C GLY A 596 2.84 -55.30 1.75
N GLU A 597 2.51 -56.51 1.31
CA GLU A 597 2.94 -57.78 1.91
C GLU A 597 3.48 -58.76 0.85
N ASN A 598 4.81 -58.74 0.62
CA ASN A 598 5.78 -59.81 0.92
C ASN A 598 7.13 -59.57 0.23
#